data_AF-A0A7X7LPM1-F1
#
_entry.id   AF-A0A7X7LPM1-F1
#
_cell.length_a   1.000
_cell.length_b   1.000
_cell.length_c   1.000
_cell.angle_alpha   90.00
_cell.angle_beta   90.00
_cell.angle_gamma   90.00
#
_symmetry.space_group_name_H-M   'P 1'
#
loop_
_entity.id
_entity.type
_entity.pdbx_description
1 polymer ?
#
loop_
_entity_poly.entity_id
_entity_poly.type
_entity_poly.pdbx_seq_one_letter_code
_entity_poly.pdbx_strand_id
1 'polypeptide(L)'
;MYKYFEVTNKAVGQWRWSAALRMLAFCSYELKLPQMGIKWFMPYYRQDHWDKRVSDGLIRYKKEVLGFYRPSNKNMIWVRADLADDELLGTVAHEVLHAMQYYTLDGFPEDPICEMSADEFAEFMIAKYSDACSASSEIYLDWLAGADYSNGRFDQGPIKKTPGRSVIDPVDIIDEPWFIEAARRESRYWREARKAGWA
;
A
#
# COMPACT_ATOMS: atom_id res chain seq x y z
N MET A 1 -11.15 18.07 -13.86
CA MET A 1 -9.82 17.51 -13.54
C MET A 1 -9.54 17.79 -12.09
N TYR A 2 -9.43 16.74 -11.29
CA TYR A 2 -9.14 16.80 -9.86
C TYR A 2 -7.64 16.97 -9.65
N LYS A 3 -7.29 17.74 -8.62
CA LYS A 3 -5.90 18.05 -8.26
C LYS A 3 -5.64 17.52 -6.85
N TYR A 4 -4.49 16.91 -6.69
CA TYR A 4 -4.03 16.38 -5.42
C TYR A 4 -2.57 16.76 -5.19
N PHE A 5 -2.13 16.77 -3.94
CA PHE A 5 -0.72 16.85 -3.57
C PHE A 5 -0.29 15.58 -2.84
N GLU A 6 0.96 15.19 -3.00
CA GLU A 6 1.55 14.11 -2.21
C GLU A 6 1.79 14.58 -0.77
N VAL A 7 1.56 13.67 0.19
CA VAL A 7 1.79 13.93 1.62
C VAL A 7 2.79 12.95 2.20
N THR A 8 3.55 13.43 3.19
CA THR A 8 4.52 12.59 3.91
C THR A 8 3.83 11.55 4.79
N ASN A 9 4.47 10.42 5.05
CA ASN A 9 3.98 9.38 5.98
C ASN A 9 3.66 9.98 7.37
N LYS A 10 4.49 10.93 7.83
CA LYS A 10 4.30 11.64 9.09
C LYS A 10 2.97 12.39 9.16
N ALA A 11 2.40 12.80 8.03
CA ALA A 11 1.12 13.49 7.97
C ALA A 11 -0.03 12.54 8.33
N VAL A 12 -0.04 11.33 7.78
CA VAL A 12 -1.16 10.37 7.86
C VAL A 12 -1.46 9.90 9.29
N GLY A 13 -0.46 9.95 10.17
CA GLY A 13 -0.56 9.47 11.55
C GLY A 13 -0.22 7.99 11.65
N GLN A 14 0.44 7.61 12.76
CA GLN A 14 1.07 6.30 12.94
C GLN A 14 0.08 5.13 12.83
N TRP A 15 -1.10 5.26 13.44
CA TRP A 15 -2.12 4.20 13.45
C TRP A 15 -2.59 3.86 12.03
N ARG A 16 -3.03 4.87 11.28
CA ARG A 16 -3.57 4.72 9.92
C ARG A 16 -2.52 4.17 8.96
N TRP A 17 -1.32 4.71 9.06
CA TRP A 17 -0.18 4.25 8.28
C TRP A 17 0.14 2.77 8.56
N SER A 18 0.15 2.36 9.83
CA SER A 18 0.37 0.96 10.22
C SER A 18 -0.74 0.04 9.74
N ALA A 19 -2.01 0.47 9.84
CA ALA A 19 -3.15 -0.33 9.40
C ALA A 19 -3.12 -0.56 7.88
N ALA A 20 -2.81 0.48 7.11
CA ALA A 20 -2.67 0.38 5.66
C ALA A 20 -1.51 -0.54 5.26
N LEU A 21 -0.35 -0.46 5.91
CA LEU A 21 0.76 -1.36 5.59
C LEU A 21 0.49 -2.82 5.95
N ARG A 22 -0.23 -3.09 7.03
CA ARG A 22 -0.63 -4.45 7.39
C ARG A 22 -1.56 -5.04 6.34
N MET A 23 -2.53 -4.26 5.86
CA MET A 23 -3.41 -4.68 4.77
C MET A 23 -2.62 -4.86 3.46
N LEU A 24 -1.68 -3.95 3.14
CA LEU A 24 -0.81 -4.06 1.98
C LEU A 24 0.02 -5.35 2.02
N ALA A 25 0.65 -5.64 3.16
CA ALA A 25 1.44 -6.85 3.37
C ALA A 25 0.58 -8.11 3.24
N PHE A 26 -0.60 -8.11 3.86
CA PHE A 26 -1.54 -9.22 3.81
C PHE A 26 -2.03 -9.50 2.39
N CYS A 27 -2.44 -8.47 1.65
CA CYS A 27 -2.85 -8.61 0.25
C CYS A 27 -1.68 -9.07 -0.65
N SER A 28 -0.48 -8.53 -0.42
CA SER A 28 0.72 -8.92 -1.17
C SER A 28 1.08 -10.39 -0.95
N TYR A 29 0.93 -10.89 0.28
CA TYR A 29 1.12 -12.31 0.59
C TYR A 29 0.09 -13.19 -0.12
N GLU A 30 -1.20 -12.84 -0.02
CA GLU A 30 -2.30 -13.61 -0.62
C GLU A 30 -2.21 -13.67 -2.15
N LEU A 31 -1.87 -12.55 -2.78
CA LEU A 31 -1.70 -12.44 -4.22
C LEU A 31 -0.30 -12.86 -4.70
N LYS A 32 0.61 -13.18 -3.78
CA LYS A 32 2.02 -13.52 -4.05
C LYS A 32 2.72 -12.45 -4.88
N LEU A 33 2.55 -11.19 -4.50
CA LEU A 33 3.15 -10.04 -5.19
C LEU A 33 4.57 -9.75 -4.67
N PRO A 34 5.39 -9.03 -5.46
CA PRO A 34 6.64 -8.49 -4.93
C PRO A 34 6.38 -7.51 -3.79
N GLN A 35 7.43 -7.14 -3.05
CA GLN A 35 7.29 -6.13 -2.01
C GLN A 35 6.79 -4.81 -2.63
N MET A 36 5.57 -4.43 -2.26
CA MET A 36 4.94 -3.17 -2.66
C MET A 36 5.15 -2.09 -1.61
N GLY A 37 4.92 -0.84 -1.95
CA GLY A 37 4.90 0.32 -1.07
C GLY A 37 3.61 1.13 -1.23
N ILE A 38 3.41 2.07 -0.30
CA ILE A 38 2.29 3.01 -0.31
C ILE A 38 2.81 4.44 -0.34
N LYS A 39 2.21 5.26 -1.21
CA LYS A 39 2.32 6.71 -1.17
C LYS A 39 0.98 7.34 -0.86
N TRP A 40 1.03 8.56 -0.35
CA TRP A 40 -0.15 9.23 0.16
C TRP A 40 -0.41 10.50 -0.62
N PHE A 41 -1.68 10.80 -0.85
CA PHE A 41 -2.07 12.05 -1.48
C PHE A 41 -3.33 12.64 -0.85
N MET A 42 -3.58 13.92 -1.13
CA MET A 42 -4.70 14.65 -0.57
C MET A 42 -5.31 15.61 -1.59
N PRO A 43 -6.63 15.85 -1.55
CA PRO A 43 -7.25 16.81 -2.44
C PRO A 43 -6.69 18.22 -2.24
N TYR A 44 -6.38 18.91 -3.34
CA TYR A 44 -5.74 20.22 -3.33
C TYR A 44 -6.54 21.28 -2.55
N TYR A 45 -7.87 21.21 -2.54
CA TYR A 45 -8.71 22.14 -1.77
C TYR A 45 -8.63 21.95 -0.25
N ARG A 46 -7.95 20.91 0.25
CA ARG A 46 -7.69 20.67 1.69
C ARG A 46 -6.26 21.02 2.10
N GLN A 47 -5.47 21.67 1.22
CA GLN A 47 -4.06 21.98 1.47
C GLN A 47 -3.85 22.78 2.75
N ASP A 48 -4.71 23.78 3.01
CA ASP A 48 -4.63 24.67 4.17
C ASP A 48 -4.78 23.94 5.53
N HIS A 49 -5.36 22.73 5.54
CA HIS A 49 -5.49 21.92 6.75
C HIS A 49 -4.22 21.11 7.09
N TRP A 50 -3.25 21.08 6.17
CA TRP A 50 -2.11 20.16 6.19
C TRP A 50 -0.75 20.84 5.96
N ASP A 51 -0.75 22.17 6.06
CA ASP A 51 0.17 23.21 5.56
C ASP A 51 1.68 23.08 5.89
N LYS A 52 2.13 21.99 6.53
CA LYS A 52 3.54 21.77 6.94
C LYS A 52 4.15 20.43 6.51
N ARG A 53 3.41 19.58 5.78
CA ARG A 53 3.82 18.19 5.48
C ARG A 53 3.51 17.72 4.06
N VAL A 54 3.35 18.68 3.15
CA VAL A 54 2.99 18.52 1.74
C VAL A 54 4.27 18.51 0.89
N SER A 55 4.37 17.59 -0.07
CA SER A 55 5.40 17.67 -1.12
C SER A 55 4.87 18.51 -2.29
N ASP A 56 5.75 19.16 -3.04
CA ASP A 56 5.41 19.96 -4.24
C ASP A 56 4.81 19.12 -5.41
N GLY A 57 4.61 17.82 -5.21
CA GLY A 57 4.11 16.89 -6.21
C GLY A 57 2.62 17.07 -6.50
N LEU A 58 2.28 17.83 -7.56
CA LEU A 58 0.91 17.93 -8.06
C LEU A 58 0.51 16.68 -8.85
N ILE A 59 -0.52 15.99 -8.38
CA ILE A 59 -1.16 14.85 -9.04
C ILE A 59 -2.46 15.32 -9.68
N ARG A 60 -2.70 14.92 -10.94
CA ARG A 60 -3.91 15.26 -11.69
C ARG A 60 -4.66 14.00 -12.08
N TYR A 61 -5.97 14.00 -11.88
CA TYR A 61 -6.84 12.87 -12.24
C TYR A 61 -8.12 13.33 -12.92
N LYS A 62 -8.70 12.47 -13.77
CA LYS A 62 -9.92 12.80 -14.54
C LYS A 62 -11.16 12.80 -13.64
N LYS A 63 -11.31 11.75 -12.83
CA LYS A 63 -12.36 11.55 -11.81
C LYS A 63 -11.81 11.83 -10.40
N GLU A 64 -12.70 11.99 -9.43
CA GLU A 64 -12.31 11.91 -8.03
C GLU A 64 -11.87 10.47 -7.75
N VAL A 65 -10.78 10.31 -7.01
CA VAL A 65 -10.24 9.00 -6.64
C VAL A 65 -9.91 8.93 -5.15
N LEU A 66 -10.11 7.74 -4.59
CA LEU A 66 -9.73 7.35 -3.23
C LEU A 66 -8.32 6.74 -3.21
N GLY A 67 -7.96 6.03 -4.28
CA GLY A 67 -6.64 5.49 -4.51
C GLY A 67 -6.31 5.46 -6.00
N PHE A 68 -5.08 5.09 -6.33
CA PHE A 68 -4.74 4.64 -7.67
C PHE A 68 -3.42 3.85 -7.65
N TYR A 69 -3.34 2.82 -8.48
CA TYR A 69 -2.09 2.19 -8.87
C TYR A 69 -1.50 2.87 -10.11
N ARG A 70 -0.19 3.17 -10.11
CA ARG A 70 0.51 3.74 -11.27
C ARG A 70 1.45 2.70 -11.89
N PRO A 71 1.17 2.22 -13.11
CA PRO A 71 2.07 1.34 -13.85
C PRO A 71 3.52 1.83 -14.01
N SER A 72 3.72 3.15 -14.04
CA SER A 72 5.06 3.74 -14.11
C SER A 72 5.90 3.53 -12.84
N ASN A 73 5.26 3.14 -11.73
CA ASN A 73 5.88 2.78 -10.46
C ASN A 73 5.26 1.46 -9.98
N LYS A 74 5.75 0.35 -10.54
CA LYS A 74 5.11 -0.97 -10.48
C LYS A 74 4.93 -1.55 -9.07
N ASN A 75 5.66 -1.05 -8.09
CA ASN A 75 5.58 -1.52 -6.70
C ASN A 75 4.95 -0.46 -5.79
N MET A 76 4.14 0.46 -6.31
CA MET A 76 3.59 1.55 -5.49
C MET A 76 2.10 1.74 -5.76
N ILE A 77 1.31 1.65 -4.71
CA ILE A 77 -0.05 2.15 -4.70
C ILE A 77 -0.08 3.54 -4.09
N TRP A 78 -1.06 4.33 -4.50
CA TRP A 78 -1.31 5.65 -3.94
C TRP A 78 -2.67 5.62 -3.26
N VAL A 79 -2.75 6.14 -2.04
CA VAL A 79 -3.98 6.15 -1.26
C VAL A 79 -4.22 7.54 -0.70
N ARG A 80 -5.48 7.98 -0.70
CA ARG A 80 -5.87 9.28 -0.18
C ARG A 80 -5.74 9.27 1.35
N ALA A 81 -5.09 10.28 1.91
CA ALA A 81 -4.70 10.24 3.32
C ALA A 81 -5.86 10.50 4.30
N ASP A 82 -6.97 11.07 3.83
CA ASP A 82 -8.12 11.50 4.64
C ASP A 82 -9.35 10.58 4.60
N LEU A 83 -9.20 9.36 4.06
CA LEU A 83 -10.28 8.36 4.03
C LEU A 83 -10.74 7.98 5.45
N ALA A 84 -11.97 7.52 5.62
CA ALA A 84 -12.33 6.84 6.87
C ALA A 84 -11.52 5.54 7.04
N ASP A 85 -11.43 5.01 8.27
CA ASP A 85 -10.58 3.83 8.55
C ASP A 85 -11.06 2.56 7.82
N ASP A 86 -12.38 2.41 7.64
CA ASP A 86 -13.00 1.35 6.86
C ASP A 86 -12.74 1.51 5.35
N GLU A 87 -12.87 2.73 4.83
CA GLU A 87 -12.55 3.05 3.44
C GLU A 87 -11.05 2.89 3.13
N LEU A 88 -10.18 3.16 4.10
CA LEU A 88 -8.73 3.08 3.95
C LEU A 88 -8.28 1.65 3.62
N LEU A 89 -8.72 0.67 4.40
CA LEU A 89 -8.32 -0.73 4.22
C LEU A 89 -8.87 -1.28 2.90
N GLY A 90 -10.11 -0.95 2.56
CA GLY A 90 -10.73 -1.32 1.29
C GLY A 90 -9.97 -0.74 0.10
N THR A 91 -9.62 0.55 0.17
CA THR A 91 -8.84 1.21 -0.88
C THR A 91 -7.46 0.56 -1.06
N VAL A 92 -6.77 0.22 0.03
CA VAL A 92 -5.49 -0.49 -0.07
C VAL A 92 -5.66 -1.83 -0.80
N ALA A 93 -6.63 -2.66 -0.39
CA ALA A 93 -6.86 -3.96 -1.02
C ALA A 93 -7.24 -3.83 -2.51
N HIS A 94 -8.11 -2.88 -2.83
CA HIS A 94 -8.54 -2.56 -4.20
C HIS A 94 -7.33 -2.22 -5.09
N GLU A 95 -6.47 -1.31 -4.67
CA GLU A 95 -5.32 -0.88 -5.47
C GLU A 95 -4.23 -1.96 -5.60
N VAL A 96 -4.10 -2.85 -4.60
CA VAL A 96 -3.19 -4.00 -4.70
C VAL A 96 -3.69 -5.00 -5.74
N LEU A 97 -5.00 -5.21 -5.87
CA LEU A 97 -5.52 -6.04 -6.96
C LEU A 97 -5.21 -5.41 -8.33
N HIS A 98 -5.35 -4.09 -8.47
CA HIS A 98 -4.96 -3.40 -9.71
C HIS A 98 -3.49 -3.61 -10.06
N ALA A 99 -2.59 -3.67 -9.07
CA ALA A 99 -1.21 -4.04 -9.32
C ALA A 99 -1.09 -5.47 -9.87
N MET A 100 -1.81 -6.44 -9.28
CA MET A 100 -1.83 -7.83 -9.76
C MET A 100 -2.39 -7.95 -11.18
N GLN A 101 -3.52 -7.29 -11.46
CA GLN A 101 -4.16 -7.27 -12.78
C GLN A 101 -3.23 -6.68 -13.83
N TYR A 102 -2.51 -5.61 -13.49
CA TYR A 102 -1.51 -5.04 -14.37
C TYR A 102 -0.33 -6.01 -14.61
N TYR A 103 0.13 -6.69 -13.56
CA TYR A 103 1.23 -7.65 -13.66
C TYR A 103 0.92 -8.88 -14.51
N THR A 104 -0.35 -9.32 -14.55
CA THR A 104 -0.73 -10.64 -15.07
C THR A 104 -1.57 -10.60 -16.35
N LEU A 105 -2.33 -9.54 -16.59
CA LEU A 105 -3.39 -9.53 -17.61
C LEU A 105 -3.16 -8.53 -18.75
N ASP A 106 -2.06 -7.77 -18.74
CA ASP A 106 -1.96 -6.52 -19.52
C ASP A 106 -3.19 -5.61 -19.28
N GLY A 107 -3.86 -5.80 -18.13
CA GLY A 107 -5.14 -5.18 -17.80
C GLY A 107 -4.95 -3.71 -17.46
N PHE A 108 -5.83 -2.86 -17.98
CA PHE A 108 -5.89 -1.46 -17.58
C PHE A 108 -6.78 -1.35 -16.34
N PRO A 109 -6.29 -0.77 -15.24
CA PRO A 109 -7.10 -0.54 -14.03
C PRO A 109 -8.43 0.17 -14.31
N GLU A 110 -8.51 0.99 -15.37
CA GLU A 110 -9.72 1.71 -15.77
C GLU A 110 -10.77 0.86 -16.51
N ASP A 111 -10.52 -0.44 -16.75
CA ASP A 111 -11.52 -1.36 -17.31
C ASP A 111 -12.63 -1.61 -16.27
N PRO A 112 -13.92 -1.42 -16.60
CA PRO A 112 -15.03 -1.65 -15.68
C PRO A 112 -15.03 -3.03 -15.00
N ILE A 113 -14.58 -4.07 -15.71
CA ILE A 113 -14.49 -5.43 -15.16
C ILE A 113 -13.38 -5.51 -14.11
N CYS A 114 -12.26 -4.82 -14.36
CA CYS A 114 -11.14 -4.76 -13.42
C CYS A 114 -11.51 -4.00 -12.14
N GLU A 115 -12.23 -2.87 -12.25
CA GLU A 115 -12.69 -2.11 -11.08
C GLU A 115 -13.76 -2.86 -10.27
N MET A 116 -14.74 -3.50 -10.92
CA MET A 116 -15.71 -4.35 -10.20
C MET A 116 -15.02 -5.50 -9.45
N SER A 117 -14.05 -6.16 -10.09
CA SER A 117 -13.29 -7.23 -9.45
C SER A 117 -12.45 -6.73 -8.27
N ALA A 118 -11.96 -5.48 -8.34
CA ALA A 118 -11.18 -4.85 -7.28
C ALA A 118 -12.05 -4.47 -6.07
N ASP A 119 -13.30 -4.03 -6.30
CA ASP A 119 -14.29 -3.81 -5.24
C ASP A 119 -14.65 -5.11 -4.53
N GLU A 120 -15.00 -6.16 -5.28
CA GLU A 120 -15.32 -7.48 -4.71
C GLU A 120 -14.15 -8.07 -3.91
N PHE A 121 -12.93 -7.90 -4.41
CA PHE A 121 -11.73 -8.32 -3.71
C PHE A 121 -11.50 -7.53 -2.42
N ALA A 122 -11.71 -6.22 -2.43
CA ALA A 122 -11.54 -5.39 -1.25
C ALA A 122 -12.48 -5.83 -0.11
N GLU A 123 -13.75 -6.08 -0.41
CA GLU A 123 -14.73 -6.59 0.56
C GLU A 123 -14.30 -7.95 1.13
N PHE A 124 -13.88 -8.88 0.25
CA PHE A 124 -13.40 -10.20 0.67
C PHE A 124 -12.16 -10.11 1.57
N MET A 125 -11.20 -9.26 1.23
CA MET A 125 -9.95 -9.10 1.97
C MET A 125 -10.15 -8.45 3.33
N ILE A 126 -11.08 -7.50 3.47
CA ILE A 126 -11.42 -6.92 4.77
C ILE A 126 -11.95 -8.01 5.72
N ALA A 127 -12.90 -8.83 5.24
CA ALA A 127 -13.45 -9.93 6.04
C ALA A 127 -12.35 -10.92 6.45
N LYS A 128 -11.54 -11.36 5.48
CA LYS A 128 -10.46 -12.31 5.71
C LYS A 128 -9.37 -11.76 6.64
N TYR A 129 -9.02 -10.48 6.53
CA TYR A 129 -8.03 -9.82 7.38
C TYR A 129 -8.51 -9.73 8.83
N SER A 130 -9.80 -9.45 9.05
CA SER A 130 -10.40 -9.47 10.38
C SER A 130 -10.26 -10.84 11.04
N ASP A 131 -10.53 -11.92 10.31
CA ASP A 131 -10.44 -13.30 10.82
C ASP A 131 -8.98 -13.75 11.05
N ALA A 132 -8.04 -13.27 10.23
CA ALA A 132 -6.63 -13.68 10.24
C ALA A 132 -5.70 -12.73 11.03
N CYS A 133 -6.23 -11.91 11.93
CA CYS A 133 -5.51 -10.79 12.58
C CYS A 133 -4.15 -11.17 13.23
N SER A 134 -4.02 -12.39 13.77
CA SER A 134 -2.74 -12.88 14.30
C SER A 134 -1.72 -13.19 13.19
N ALA A 135 -2.12 -13.94 12.16
CA ALA A 135 -1.29 -14.28 11.02
C ALA A 135 -0.88 -13.04 10.21
N SER A 136 -1.77 -12.05 10.09
CA SER A 136 -1.47 -10.78 9.40
C SER A 136 -0.37 -9.98 10.10
N SER A 137 -0.20 -10.17 11.42
CA SER A 137 0.92 -9.57 12.15
C SER A 137 2.25 -10.22 11.81
N GLU A 138 2.32 -11.53 11.61
CA GLU A 138 3.55 -12.19 11.17
C GLU A 138 3.93 -11.79 9.74
N ILE A 139 2.95 -11.81 8.83
CA ILE A 139 3.11 -11.36 7.44
C ILE A 139 3.63 -9.91 7.41
N TYR A 140 3.07 -9.03 8.24
CA TYR A 140 3.54 -7.65 8.33
C TYR A 140 5.00 -7.53 8.78
N LEU A 141 5.44 -8.35 9.75
CA LEU A 141 6.84 -8.34 10.19
C LEU A 141 7.80 -8.83 9.11
N ASP A 142 7.42 -9.87 8.36
CA ASP A 142 8.20 -10.36 7.23
C ASP A 142 8.28 -9.31 6.12
N TRP A 143 7.16 -8.63 5.83
CA TRP A 143 7.11 -7.54 4.86
C TRP A 143 8.03 -6.38 5.28
N LEU A 144 8.06 -6.01 6.55
CA LEU A 144 8.99 -4.99 7.08
C LEU A 144 10.46 -5.40 6.94
N ALA A 145 10.74 -6.71 6.90
CA ALA A 145 12.07 -7.25 6.68
C ALA A 145 12.46 -7.33 5.19
N GLY A 146 11.59 -6.92 4.27
CA GLY A 146 11.86 -6.97 2.83
C GLY A 146 11.41 -8.26 2.15
N ALA A 147 10.46 -9.00 2.74
CA ALA A 147 9.97 -10.22 2.13
C ALA A 147 9.37 -9.98 0.74
N ASP A 148 9.84 -10.78 -0.23
CA ASP A 148 9.27 -10.89 -1.56
C ASP A 148 8.45 -12.19 -1.66
N TYR A 149 7.13 -12.06 -1.76
CA TYR A 149 6.22 -13.19 -1.87
C TYR A 149 6.03 -13.69 -3.30
N SER A 150 6.57 -12.96 -4.29
CA SER A 150 6.44 -13.31 -5.71
C SER A 150 7.12 -14.61 -6.07
N ASN A 151 8.13 -15.03 -5.30
CA ASN A 151 8.98 -16.15 -5.65
C ASN A 151 9.52 -16.03 -7.10
N GLY A 152 9.82 -14.80 -7.55
CA GLY A 152 10.32 -14.51 -8.90
C GLY A 152 9.27 -14.56 -10.02
N ARG A 153 7.97 -14.74 -9.71
CA ARG A 153 6.90 -14.78 -10.72
C ARG A 153 6.74 -13.46 -11.48
N PHE A 154 7.06 -12.35 -10.82
CA PHE A 154 6.83 -11.00 -11.33
C PHE A 154 8.11 -10.30 -11.84
N ASP A 155 9.28 -10.91 -11.64
CA ASP A 155 10.58 -10.42 -12.13
C ASP A 155 10.75 -10.55 -13.66
N GLN A 156 9.85 -11.27 -14.34
CA GLN A 156 9.91 -11.56 -15.78
C GLN A 156 8.79 -10.89 -16.59
N GLY A 157 8.19 -9.79 -16.10
CA GLY A 157 6.95 -9.22 -16.65
C GLY A 157 6.87 -9.06 -18.19
N PRO A 158 5.68 -8.87 -18.78
CA PRO A 158 5.56 -8.64 -20.21
C PRO A 158 6.41 -7.41 -20.62
N ILE A 159 7.34 -7.64 -21.56
CA ILE A 159 8.39 -6.70 -21.96
C ILE A 159 7.83 -5.62 -22.90
N LYS A 160 8.07 -4.34 -22.58
CA LYS A 160 8.68 -3.39 -23.52
C LYS A 160 9.72 -2.54 -22.80
N LYS A 161 10.98 -2.66 -23.23
CA LYS A 161 12.11 -1.84 -22.78
C LYS A 161 11.85 -0.37 -23.10
N THR A 162 11.59 0.44 -22.09
CA THR A 162 11.89 1.88 -22.14
C THR A 162 13.22 2.06 -21.40
N PRO A 163 14.30 2.53 -22.05
CA PRO A 163 15.55 2.81 -21.36
C PRO A 163 15.31 4.07 -20.50
N GLY A 164 15.12 3.86 -19.21
CA GLY A 164 14.83 4.98 -18.31
C GLY A 164 14.61 4.51 -16.88
N ARG A 165 15.73 4.39 -16.16
CA ARG A 165 15.86 4.60 -14.71
C ARG A 165 14.97 3.71 -13.81
N SER A 166 15.59 2.72 -13.18
CA SER A 166 15.11 2.15 -11.93
C SER A 166 14.94 3.29 -10.91
N VAL A 167 13.71 3.62 -10.55
CA VAL A 167 13.43 4.59 -9.48
C VAL A 167 12.36 4.02 -8.59
N ILE A 168 12.76 3.03 -7.79
CA ILE A 168 12.22 2.84 -6.46
C ILE A 168 13.42 2.52 -5.59
N ASP A 169 13.97 3.55 -4.94
CA ASP A 169 14.86 3.35 -3.81
C ASP A 169 13.98 2.89 -2.64
N PRO A 170 14.25 1.74 -2.01
CA PRO A 170 13.57 1.31 -0.77
C PRO A 170 13.76 2.28 0.42
N VAL A 171 14.54 3.35 0.21
CA VAL A 171 15.14 4.21 1.22
C VAL A 171 14.14 5.20 1.83
N ASP A 172 13.09 5.61 1.11
CA ASP A 172 12.09 6.56 1.64
C ASP A 172 11.16 5.95 2.71
N ILE A 173 11.16 4.62 2.90
CA ILE A 173 10.40 3.93 3.96
C ILE A 173 11.23 3.84 5.26
N ILE A 174 12.56 4.00 5.19
CA ILE A 174 13.51 3.59 6.25
C ILE A 174 14.19 4.79 6.95
N ASP A 175 14.05 6.02 6.45
CA ASP A 175 14.79 7.18 6.98
C ASP A 175 14.22 7.84 8.25
N GLU A 176 13.19 7.27 8.89
CA GLU A 176 12.67 7.79 10.16
C GLU A 176 13.03 6.86 11.35
N PRO A 177 14.03 7.20 12.19
CA PRO A 177 14.53 6.31 13.26
C PRO A 177 13.48 5.85 14.29
N TRP A 178 12.46 6.68 14.53
CA TRP A 178 11.36 6.32 15.44
C TRP A 178 10.46 5.24 14.87
N PHE A 179 10.39 5.12 13.53
CA PHE A 179 9.57 4.15 12.84
C PHE A 179 10.19 2.74 12.93
N ILE A 180 11.50 2.62 12.66
CA ILE A 180 12.25 1.38 12.90
C ILE A 180 12.10 0.94 14.36
N GLU A 181 12.15 1.89 15.29
CA GLU A 181 11.99 1.62 16.72
C GLU A 181 10.55 1.20 17.09
N ALA A 182 9.51 1.80 16.49
CA ALA A 182 8.12 1.39 16.71
C ALA A 182 7.85 -0.03 16.18
N ALA A 183 8.30 -0.32 14.96
CA ALA A 183 8.25 -1.65 14.36
C ALA A 183 9.04 -2.70 15.19
N ARG A 184 10.20 -2.32 15.74
CA ARG A 184 10.99 -3.19 16.64
C ARG A 184 10.25 -3.46 17.94
N ARG A 185 9.61 -2.47 18.56
CA ARG A 185 8.81 -2.63 19.78
C ARG A 185 7.61 -3.52 19.56
N GLU A 186 6.91 -3.33 18.45
CA GLU A 186 5.79 -4.17 18.06
C GLU A 186 6.25 -5.62 17.78
N SER A 187 7.36 -5.80 17.06
CA SER A 187 7.99 -7.12 16.86
C SER A 187 8.39 -7.79 18.17
N ARG A 188 8.82 -7.00 19.16
CA ARG A 188 9.18 -7.51 20.49
C ARG A 188 7.93 -7.96 21.25
N TYR A 189 6.90 -7.12 21.26
CA TYR A 189 5.60 -7.44 21.86
C TYR A 189 5.03 -8.75 21.30
N TRP A 190 4.96 -8.92 19.98
CA TRP A 190 4.42 -10.14 19.38
C TRP A 190 5.30 -11.38 19.59
N ARG A 191 6.62 -11.21 19.76
CA ARG A 191 7.50 -12.32 20.17
C ARG A 191 7.25 -12.72 21.62
N GLU A 192 7.02 -11.76 22.50
CA GLU A 192 6.73 -12.02 23.92
C GLU A 192 5.33 -12.62 24.12
N ALA A 193 4.33 -12.13 23.39
CA ALA A 193 2.97 -12.68 23.37
C ALA A 193 2.95 -14.16 22.92
N ARG A 194 3.74 -14.53 21.89
CA ARG A 194 3.90 -15.93 21.45
C ARG A 194 4.56 -16.81 22.52
N LYS A 195 5.59 -16.32 23.21
CA LYS A 195 6.21 -17.04 24.34
C LYS A 195 5.24 -17.23 25.51
N ALA A 196 4.27 -16.32 25.67
CA ALA A 196 3.24 -16.38 26.69
C ALA A 196 2.01 -17.23 26.29
N GLY A 197 1.95 -17.73 25.06
CA GLY A 197 0.81 -18.52 24.55
C GLY A 197 -0.45 -17.69 24.31
N TRP A 198 -0.32 -16.39 24.06
CA TRP A 198 -1.44 -15.46 23.86
C TRP A 198 -1.78 -15.21 22.37
N ALA A 199 -1.04 -15.84 21.46
CA ALA A 199 -1.17 -15.71 20.01
C ALA A 199 -1.03 -17.08 19.34
#